data_AF-A0A3D2R2T0-F1
#
_entry.id   AF-A0A3D2R2T0-F1
#
_cell.length_a   1.000
_cell.length_b   1.000
_cell.length_c   1.000
_cell.angle_alpha   90.00
_cell.angle_beta   90.00
_cell.angle_gamma   90.00
#
_symmetry.space_group_name_H-M   'P 1'
#
loop_
_entity.id
_entity.type
_entity.pdbx_description
1 polymer ?
#
loop_
_entity_poly.entity_id
_entity_poly.type
_entity_poly.pdbx_seq_one_letter_code
_entity_poly.pdbx_strand_id
1 'polypeptide(L)'
;MTNKNLNPFDLNRTEYAKELGITPNAVRMRMRRGQLEGEYKFENGKYNFRAPERARVSMVNNPGQMTTSTKRIINRGAHETSKNPRYTTALRNRNEAVKLASLKYKVSDKIQSLLPRAIELAEKENRELLEKKTTSLNNYNSRGLKVRGQSSLNIDYNPRPTVHKPFRGYDSIGTDYDDGSVEVDVSRYSGGSVISEPRFESKVAESIWRLKNKK
;
A
#
# COMPACT_ATOMS: atom_id res chain seq x y z
N MET A 1 5.35 -12.27 -72.15
CA MET A 1 4.73 -13.32 -71.32
C MET A 1 5.78 -14.36 -71.00
N THR A 2 6.07 -14.60 -69.72
CA THR A 2 6.88 -15.73 -69.27
C THR A 2 6.12 -16.46 -68.19
N ASN A 3 5.52 -17.58 -68.54
CA ASN A 3 4.97 -18.55 -67.60
C ASN A 3 6.12 -19.09 -66.75
N LYS A 4 6.36 -18.48 -65.59
CA LYS A 4 7.29 -19.01 -64.58
C LYS A 4 6.47 -19.70 -63.51
N ASN A 5 6.47 -21.03 -63.61
CA ASN A 5 6.24 -22.04 -62.58
C ASN A 5 5.32 -21.68 -61.39
N LEU A 6 4.18 -22.37 -61.34
CA LEU A 6 3.14 -22.37 -60.30
C LEU A 6 3.60 -22.70 -58.86
N ASN A 7 4.89 -22.88 -58.59
CA ASN A 7 5.37 -23.31 -57.28
C ASN A 7 5.65 -22.11 -56.37
N PRO A 8 4.99 -22.02 -55.20
CA PRO A 8 5.19 -20.92 -54.25
C PRO A 8 6.55 -20.94 -53.55
N PHE A 9 7.46 -21.88 -53.88
CA PHE A 9 8.77 -22.05 -53.26
C PHE A 9 9.86 -22.18 -54.33
N ASP A 10 10.29 -21.06 -54.90
CA ASP A 10 11.26 -20.97 -55.99
C ASP A 10 12.59 -20.33 -55.58
N LEU A 11 12.65 -19.68 -54.41
CA LEU A 11 13.83 -18.92 -53.99
C LEU A 11 14.85 -19.79 -53.26
N ASN A 12 16.14 -19.62 -53.61
CA ASN A 12 17.23 -20.13 -52.79
C ASN A 12 17.43 -19.25 -51.54
N ARG A 13 18.08 -19.78 -50.50
CA ARG A 13 18.40 -19.07 -49.26
C ARG A 13 19.07 -17.71 -49.48
N THR A 14 20.00 -17.63 -50.45
CA THR A 14 20.70 -16.39 -50.77
C THR A 14 19.80 -15.37 -51.45
N GLU A 15 18.84 -15.82 -52.25
CA GLU A 15 17.89 -14.96 -52.96
C GLU A 15 16.82 -14.47 -52.00
N TYR A 16 16.25 -15.36 -51.19
CA TYR A 16 15.34 -15.01 -50.10
C TYR A 16 15.94 -13.99 -49.12
N ALA A 17 17.23 -14.15 -48.79
CA ALA A 17 17.95 -13.18 -47.96
C ALA A 17 18.04 -11.79 -48.61
N LYS A 18 18.28 -11.74 -49.93
CA LYS A 18 18.30 -10.47 -50.70
C LYS A 18 16.94 -9.79 -50.71
N GLU A 19 15.85 -10.55 -50.89
CA GLU A 19 14.49 -9.99 -50.88
C GLU A 19 14.10 -9.39 -49.52
N LEU A 20 14.56 -10.02 -48.42
CA LEU A 20 14.37 -9.49 -47.07
C LEU A 20 15.32 -8.35 -46.69
N GLY A 21 16.39 -8.11 -47.47
CA GLY A 21 17.46 -7.16 -47.12
C GLY A 21 18.33 -7.63 -45.94
N ILE A 22 18.53 -8.94 -45.78
CA ILE A 22 19.21 -9.55 -44.63
C ILE A 22 20.35 -10.47 -45.11
N THR A 23 21.30 -10.82 -44.24
CA THR A 23 22.37 -11.77 -44.57
C THR A 23 21.87 -13.23 -44.62
N PRO A 24 22.44 -14.11 -45.48
CA PRO A 24 22.06 -15.53 -45.53
C PRO A 24 22.29 -16.29 -44.20
N ASN A 25 23.24 -15.83 -43.38
CA ASN A 25 23.45 -16.38 -42.04
C ASN A 25 22.30 -16.06 -41.09
N ALA A 26 21.75 -14.85 -41.16
CA ALA A 26 20.58 -14.49 -40.37
C ALA A 26 19.34 -15.31 -40.78
N VAL A 27 19.17 -15.66 -42.06
CA VAL A 27 18.15 -16.63 -42.49
C VAL A 27 18.38 -17.99 -41.82
N ARG A 28 19.61 -18.52 -41.78
CA ARG A 28 19.94 -19.77 -41.04
C ARG A 28 19.58 -19.66 -39.55
N MET A 29 19.85 -18.52 -38.93
CA MET A 29 19.53 -18.30 -37.52
C MET A 29 18.01 -18.26 -37.28
N ARG A 30 17.22 -17.67 -38.19
CA ARG A 30 15.75 -17.69 -38.12
C ARG A 30 15.19 -19.11 -38.27
N MET A 31 15.75 -19.88 -39.22
CA MET A 31 15.40 -21.31 -39.38
C MET A 31 15.69 -22.11 -38.11
N ARG A 32 16.87 -21.92 -37.50
CA ARG A 32 17.25 -22.59 -36.24
C ARG A 32 16.33 -22.23 -35.06
N ARG A 33 15.72 -21.05 -35.09
CA ARG A 33 14.78 -20.57 -34.07
C ARG A 33 13.32 -20.96 -34.34
N GLY A 34 13.02 -21.64 -35.45
CA GLY A 34 11.65 -21.99 -35.85
C GLY A 34 10.82 -20.80 -36.37
N GLN A 35 11.42 -19.64 -36.63
CA GLN A 35 10.69 -18.42 -37.04
C GLN A 35 10.22 -18.42 -38.49
N LEU A 36 10.65 -19.41 -39.28
CA LEU A 36 10.36 -19.56 -40.72
C LEU A 36 9.62 -20.87 -41.00
N GLU A 37 9.01 -21.49 -40.00
CA GLU A 37 8.23 -22.71 -40.18
C GLU A 37 7.04 -22.45 -41.13
N GLY A 38 6.91 -23.30 -42.15
CA GLY A 38 5.90 -23.14 -43.21
C GLY A 38 6.29 -22.17 -44.35
N GLU A 39 7.37 -21.39 -44.21
CA GLU A 39 7.87 -20.48 -45.25
C GLU A 39 8.93 -21.09 -46.17
N TYR A 40 9.39 -22.31 -45.88
CA TYR A 40 10.33 -23.04 -46.73
C TYR A 40 9.97 -24.52 -46.83
N LYS A 41 10.42 -25.16 -47.90
CA LYS A 41 10.37 -26.61 -48.11
C LYS A 41 11.78 -27.15 -48.29
N PHE A 42 12.01 -28.35 -47.78
CA PHE A 42 13.24 -29.08 -48.00
C PHE A 42 13.01 -30.14 -49.07
N GLU A 43 13.52 -29.91 -50.26
CA GLU A 43 13.37 -30.79 -51.42
C GLU A 43 14.74 -31.02 -52.06
N ASN A 44 15.04 -32.26 -52.45
CA ASN A 44 16.28 -32.63 -53.13
C ASN A 44 17.57 -32.14 -52.44
N GLY A 45 17.61 -32.21 -51.11
CA GLY A 45 18.76 -31.78 -50.30
C GLY A 45 18.95 -30.26 -50.20
N LYS A 46 18.01 -29.47 -50.72
CA LYS A 46 18.06 -28.01 -50.77
C LYS A 46 16.85 -27.40 -50.10
N TYR A 47 17.02 -26.17 -49.59
CA TYR A 47 15.95 -25.39 -48.98
C TYR A 47 15.42 -24.39 -50.01
N ASN A 48 14.16 -24.53 -50.36
CA ASN A 48 13.43 -23.62 -51.25
C ASN A 48 12.47 -22.77 -50.42
N PHE A 49 12.56 -21.45 -50.56
CA PHE A 49 11.82 -20.48 -49.77
C PHE A 49 10.68 -19.88 -50.58
N ARG A 50 9.61 -19.53 -49.87
CA ARG A 50 8.52 -18.72 -50.41
C ARG A 50 8.90 -17.25 -50.37
N ALA A 51 8.53 -16.49 -51.41
CA ALA A 51 8.72 -15.04 -51.42
C ALA A 51 8.07 -14.40 -50.18
N PRO A 52 8.77 -13.51 -49.46
CA PRO A 52 8.24 -12.88 -48.27
C PRO A 52 7.01 -12.06 -48.62
N GLU A 53 6.01 -12.08 -47.75
CA GLU A 53 4.82 -11.26 -47.93
C GLU A 53 5.25 -9.78 -47.95
N ARG A 54 4.83 -9.03 -48.99
CA ARG A 54 5.17 -7.61 -49.13
C ARG A 54 4.77 -6.90 -47.84
N ALA A 55 5.61 -5.95 -47.39
CA ALA A 55 5.34 -5.14 -46.23
C ALA A 55 3.92 -4.57 -46.33
N ARG A 56 3.03 -5.08 -45.46
CA ARG A 56 1.66 -4.57 -45.37
C ARG A 56 1.77 -3.08 -45.07
N VAL A 57 0.96 -2.26 -45.74
CA VAL A 57 0.92 -0.81 -45.49
C VAL A 57 0.88 -0.62 -43.99
N SER A 58 1.80 0.19 -43.45
CA SER A 58 1.89 0.50 -42.03
C SER A 58 0.50 0.91 -41.54
N MET A 59 -0.22 -0.02 -40.92
CA MET A 59 -1.45 0.31 -40.21
C MET A 59 -0.96 1.16 -39.05
N VAL A 60 -1.10 2.48 -39.19
CA VAL A 60 -0.88 3.40 -38.09
C VAL A 60 -1.91 2.98 -37.05
N ASN A 61 -1.47 2.18 -36.09
CA ASN A 61 -2.20 1.99 -34.85
C ASN A 61 -2.25 3.38 -34.25
N ASN A 62 -3.30 4.14 -34.55
CA ASN A 62 -3.55 5.38 -33.88
C ASN A 62 -3.91 4.94 -32.47
N PRO A 63 -3.01 5.08 -31.48
CA PRO A 63 -3.40 4.76 -30.13
C PRO A 63 -4.56 5.71 -29.85
N GLY A 64 -5.77 5.19 -29.67
CA GLY A 64 -6.92 6.02 -29.32
C GLY A 64 -6.53 6.97 -28.18
N GLN A 65 -7.19 8.13 -28.09
CA GLN A 65 -6.93 9.15 -27.08
C GLN A 65 -6.48 8.50 -25.77
N MET A 66 -5.21 8.73 -25.41
CA MET A 66 -4.63 8.25 -24.16
C MET A 66 -5.40 8.92 -23.04
N THR A 67 -6.52 8.33 -22.64
CA THR A 67 -7.25 8.74 -21.45
C THR A 67 -6.24 8.65 -20.32
N THR A 68 -6.04 9.77 -19.65
CA THR A 68 -5.08 10.03 -18.57
C THR A 68 -4.46 8.77 -17.99
N SER A 69 -3.15 8.57 -18.21
CA SER A 69 -2.34 7.51 -17.59
C SER A 69 -2.91 7.16 -16.20
N THR A 70 -3.58 6.02 -16.07
CA THR A 70 -4.05 5.51 -14.79
C THR A 70 -2.81 5.12 -14.00
N LYS A 71 -2.21 6.10 -13.31
CA LYS A 71 -1.06 5.87 -12.43
C LYS A 71 -1.45 4.72 -11.50
N ARG A 72 -0.64 3.67 -11.49
CA ARG A 72 -0.86 2.50 -10.64
C ARG A 72 -1.07 2.99 -9.20
N ILE A 73 -2.18 2.61 -8.58
CA ILE A 73 -2.42 2.87 -7.17
C ILE A 73 -1.42 2.05 -6.38
N ILE A 74 -0.50 2.71 -5.65
CA ILE A 74 0.52 2.05 -4.84
C ILE A 74 0.00 1.94 -3.40
N ASN A 75 -0.11 0.71 -2.89
CA ASN A 75 -0.49 0.45 -1.50
C ASN A 75 0.70 0.76 -0.57
N ARG A 76 0.69 1.95 0.06
CA ARG A 76 1.76 2.42 0.96
C ARG A 76 1.72 1.83 2.39
N GLY A 77 0.81 0.90 2.67
CA GLY A 77 0.65 0.28 3.98
C GLY A 77 0.09 1.23 5.06
N ALA A 78 0.00 0.71 6.30
CA ALA A 78 -0.44 1.48 7.46
C ALA A 78 0.70 2.39 7.95
N HIS A 79 0.44 3.70 7.97
CA HIS A 79 1.39 4.73 8.41
C HIS A 79 0.67 5.82 9.22
N GLU A 80 1.44 6.73 9.84
CA GLU A 80 0.96 7.70 10.82
C GLU A 80 -0.22 8.56 10.38
N THR A 81 -0.19 9.03 9.13
CA THR A 81 -1.26 9.86 8.54
C THR A 81 -2.34 9.04 7.82
N SER A 82 -2.20 7.71 7.76
CA SER A 82 -3.19 6.87 7.12
C SER A 82 -4.42 6.73 7.99
N LYS A 83 -5.61 6.79 7.39
CA LYS A 83 -6.88 6.42 8.05
C LYS A 83 -7.02 4.90 8.28
N ASN A 84 -5.90 4.16 8.26
CA ASN A 84 -5.91 2.72 8.34
C ASN A 84 -6.03 2.29 9.82
N PRO A 85 -7.07 1.54 10.22
CA PRO A 85 -7.24 1.09 11.61
C PRO A 85 -6.12 0.15 12.07
N ARG A 86 -5.32 -0.40 11.13
CA ARG A 86 -4.17 -1.27 11.41
C ARG A 86 -2.92 -0.49 11.82
N TYR A 87 -2.93 0.84 11.84
CA TYR A 87 -1.85 1.63 12.42
C TYR A 87 -1.96 1.64 13.95
N THR A 88 -1.51 0.54 14.55
CA THR A 88 -1.59 0.31 16.00
C THR A 88 -0.59 1.16 16.77
N THR A 89 -0.83 1.31 18.07
CA THR A 89 0.07 1.99 19.01
C THR A 89 1.47 1.37 19.01
N ALA A 90 1.57 0.03 18.96
CA ALA A 90 2.85 -0.67 18.89
C ALA A 90 3.67 -0.30 17.63
N LEU A 91 3.02 -0.22 16.46
CA LEU A 91 3.67 0.18 15.22
C LEU A 91 4.10 1.66 15.24
N ARG A 92 3.26 2.52 15.85
CA ARG A 92 3.58 3.93 16.06
C ARG A 92 4.84 4.10 16.92
N ASN A 93 4.88 3.47 18.09
CA ASN A 93 6.01 3.54 19.01
C ASN A 93 7.30 3.03 18.36
N ARG A 94 7.23 1.96 17.57
CA ARG A 94 8.38 1.46 16.80
C ARG A 94 8.89 2.51 15.82
N ASN A 95 7.99 3.12 15.03
CA ASN A 95 8.37 4.12 14.04
C ASN A 95 8.99 5.35 14.71
N GLU A 96 8.42 5.79 15.84
CA GLU A 96 8.96 6.88 16.66
C GLU A 96 10.36 6.54 17.18
N ALA A 97 10.56 5.35 17.73
CA ALA A 97 11.88 4.91 18.20
C ALA A 97 12.93 4.89 17.07
N VAL A 98 12.56 4.42 15.87
CA VAL A 98 13.45 4.44 14.69
C VAL A 98 13.77 5.87 14.27
N LYS A 99 12.79 6.78 14.26
CA LYS A 99 13.01 8.21 13.98
C LYS A 99 13.97 8.82 15.02
N LEU A 100 13.75 8.58 16.31
CA LEU A 100 14.60 9.07 17.41
C LEU A 100 16.04 8.54 17.30
N ALA A 101 16.21 7.25 17.04
CA ALA A 101 17.52 6.66 16.83
C ALA A 101 18.25 7.30 15.63
N SER A 102 17.54 7.55 14.52
CA SER A 102 18.12 8.25 13.37
C SER A 102 18.52 9.69 13.70
N LEU A 103 17.68 10.42 14.45
CA LEU A 103 17.96 11.80 14.84
C LEU A 103 19.18 11.91 15.77
N LYS A 104 19.36 10.95 16.68
CA LYS A 104 20.51 10.90 17.60
C LYS A 104 21.86 10.91 16.86
N TYR A 105 21.95 10.29 15.69
CA TYR A 105 23.21 10.28 14.93
C TYR A 105 23.34 11.42 13.91
N LYS A 106 22.22 12.06 13.53
CA LYS A 106 22.23 13.16 12.56
C LYS A 106 22.52 14.52 13.18
N VAL A 107 22.22 14.70 14.47
CA VAL A 107 22.39 15.96 15.19
C VAL A 107 23.68 15.93 15.98
N SER A 108 24.51 16.97 15.92
CA SER A 108 25.76 17.03 16.70
C SER A 108 25.49 17.04 18.21
N ASP A 109 26.36 16.42 19.01
CA ASP A 109 26.21 16.30 20.47
C ASP A 109 26.03 17.65 21.18
N LYS A 110 26.72 18.70 20.70
CA LYS A 110 26.53 20.07 21.22
C LYS A 110 25.09 20.55 21.07
N ILE A 111 24.45 20.30 19.92
CA ILE A 111 23.04 20.65 19.71
C ILE A 111 22.15 19.78 20.60
N GLN A 112 22.43 18.48 20.72
CA GLN A 112 21.65 17.59 21.59
C GLN A 112 21.62 18.06 23.05
N SER A 113 22.76 18.55 23.57
CA SER A 113 22.82 19.12 24.92
C SER A 113 22.00 20.41 25.12
N LEU A 114 21.76 21.16 24.04
CA LEU A 114 21.01 22.41 24.07
C LEU A 114 19.49 22.22 23.86
N LEU A 115 19.07 21.07 23.31
CA LEU A 115 17.67 20.77 23.02
C LEU A 115 16.73 20.86 24.23
N PRO A 116 17.06 20.31 25.42
CA PRO A 116 16.15 20.37 26.57
C PRO A 116 15.77 21.79 26.94
N ARG A 117 16.76 22.69 27.00
CA ARG A 117 16.55 24.11 27.30
C ARG A 117 15.70 24.80 26.21
N ALA A 118 15.92 24.47 24.95
CA ALA A 118 15.15 25.05 23.85
C ALA A 118 13.68 24.61 23.89
N ILE A 119 13.41 23.36 24.27
CA ILE A 119 12.05 22.83 24.44
C ILE A 119 11.31 23.57 25.55
N GLU A 120 11.95 23.76 26.72
CA GLU A 120 11.35 24.50 27.84
C GLU A 120 10.96 25.93 27.48
N LEU A 121 11.82 26.64 26.74
CA LEU A 121 11.53 28.00 26.28
C LEU A 121 10.34 28.01 25.31
N ALA A 122 10.29 27.08 24.35
CA ALA A 122 9.19 26.98 23.40
C ALA A 122 7.85 26.62 24.08
N GLU A 123 7.85 25.73 25.07
CA GLU A 123 6.66 25.40 25.86
C GLU A 123 6.16 26.61 26.66
N LYS A 124 7.08 27.37 27.25
CA LYS A 124 6.75 28.60 27.97
C LYS A 124 6.11 29.64 27.04
N GLU A 125 6.72 29.90 25.88
CA GLU A 125 6.16 30.83 24.88
C GLU A 125 4.77 30.40 24.41
N ASN A 126 4.57 29.10 24.14
CA ASN A 126 3.25 28.56 23.78
C ASN A 126 2.21 28.78 24.88
N ARG A 127 2.58 28.58 26.15
CA ARG A 127 1.69 28.83 27.29
C ARG A 127 1.29 30.31 27.36
N GLU A 128 2.26 31.22 27.25
CA GLU A 128 2.00 32.66 27.25
C GLU A 128 1.08 33.07 26.08
N LEU A 129 1.26 32.49 24.89
CA LEU A 129 0.39 32.72 23.74
C LEU A 129 -1.05 32.23 24.00
N LEU A 130 -1.20 31.05 24.62
CA LEU A 130 -2.51 30.53 25.01
C LEU A 130 -3.19 31.44 26.04
N GLU A 131 -2.46 31.91 27.05
CA GLU A 131 -2.96 32.85 28.06
C GLU A 131 -3.37 34.21 27.45
N LYS A 132 -2.57 34.76 26.52
CA LYS A 132 -2.93 35.98 25.77
C LYS A 132 -4.21 35.78 24.95
N LYS A 133 -4.37 34.60 24.34
CA LYS A 133 -5.57 34.26 23.55
C LYS A 133 -6.82 34.09 24.42
N THR A 134 -6.71 33.48 25.59
CA THR A 134 -7.86 33.33 26.51
C THR A 134 -8.25 34.67 27.15
N THR A 135 -7.27 35.47 27.58
CA THR A 135 -7.52 36.81 28.14
C THR A 135 -8.14 37.76 27.12
N SER A 136 -7.74 37.71 25.84
CA SER A 136 -8.39 38.50 24.79
C SER A 136 -9.86 38.12 24.60
N LEU A 137 -10.23 36.83 24.72
CA LEU A 137 -11.61 36.37 24.59
C LEU A 137 -12.47 36.77 25.80
N ASN A 138 -11.91 36.75 27.01
CA ASN A 138 -12.64 37.12 28.24
C ASN A 138 -12.97 38.61 28.31
N ASN A 139 -12.13 39.48 27.74
CA ASN A 139 -12.39 40.93 27.69
C ASN A 139 -13.58 41.34 26.79
N TYR A 140 -14.01 40.49 25.85
CA TYR A 140 -15.22 40.74 25.06
C TYR A 140 -16.52 40.30 25.74
N ASN A 141 -16.45 39.39 26.72
CA ASN A 141 -17.63 38.94 27.49
C ASN A 141 -17.91 39.78 28.75
N SER A 142 -16.99 40.66 29.16
CA SER A 142 -17.19 41.55 30.32
C SER A 142 -17.85 42.90 30.00
N ARG A 143 -18.21 43.15 28.74
CA ARG A 143 -19.02 44.32 28.31
C ARG A 143 -20.48 43.96 27.96
N GLY A 144 -20.94 42.79 28.39
CA GLY A 144 -22.34 42.38 28.32
C GLY A 144 -23.21 43.11 29.35
N LEU A 145 -24.18 43.85 28.84
CA LEU A 145 -25.22 44.62 29.52
C LEU A 145 -25.77 43.93 30.80
N LYS A 146 -25.60 44.55 31.98
CA LYS A 146 -26.38 44.19 33.17
C LYS A 146 -27.83 44.60 32.96
N VAL A 147 -28.66 43.70 32.42
CA VAL A 147 -30.11 43.93 32.36
C VAL A 147 -30.68 43.72 33.77
N ARG A 148 -30.87 44.84 34.49
CA ARG A 148 -31.78 44.92 35.64
C ARG A 148 -33.23 44.84 35.10
N GLY A 149 -34.06 44.09 35.82
CA GLY A 149 -35.26 43.46 35.29
C GLY A 149 -36.42 44.37 34.87
N GLN A 150 -37.39 43.75 34.20
CA GLN A 150 -38.79 44.16 34.17
C GLN A 150 -39.67 42.89 34.13
N SER A 151 -40.72 42.96 34.92
CA SER A 151 -41.77 41.99 35.17
C SER A 151 -42.79 41.86 34.03
N SER A 152 -43.26 40.62 33.84
CA SER A 152 -44.60 40.16 33.44
C SER A 152 -45.32 40.80 32.24
N LEU A 153 -45.50 40.01 31.18
CA LEU A 153 -46.83 39.78 30.57
C LEU A 153 -46.97 38.29 30.25
N ASN A 154 -48.01 37.68 30.83
CA ASN A 154 -48.37 36.28 30.70
C ASN A 154 -48.90 36.00 29.29
N ILE A 155 -48.28 35.04 28.60
CA ILE A 155 -48.96 34.22 27.59
C ILE A 155 -48.58 32.78 27.92
N ASP A 156 -49.54 32.07 28.49
CA ASP A 156 -49.44 30.68 28.90
C ASP A 156 -49.29 29.77 27.68
N TYR A 157 -48.05 29.63 27.17
CA TYR A 157 -47.69 28.54 26.29
C TYR A 157 -46.92 27.51 27.10
N ASN A 158 -47.60 26.42 27.43
CA ASN A 158 -47.11 25.35 28.28
C ASN A 158 -46.72 24.16 27.39
N PRO A 159 -45.46 24.04 26.90
CA PRO A 159 -45.05 22.82 26.23
C PRO A 159 -44.95 21.73 27.28
N ARG A 160 -45.88 20.76 27.23
CA ARG A 160 -45.85 19.57 28.07
C ARG A 160 -44.45 18.94 28.02
N PRO A 161 -43.81 18.62 29.16
CA PRO A 161 -42.59 17.83 29.12
C PRO A 161 -42.95 16.44 28.60
N THR A 162 -42.53 16.11 27.39
CA THR A 162 -42.45 14.71 26.95
C THR A 162 -41.38 14.03 27.80
N VAL A 163 -41.79 13.55 28.97
CA VAL A 163 -41.01 12.61 29.77
C VAL A 163 -40.94 11.32 28.95
N HIS A 164 -39.89 11.18 28.15
CA HIS A 164 -39.50 9.88 27.62
C HIS A 164 -39.08 9.02 28.81
N LYS A 165 -40.00 8.18 29.27
CA LYS A 165 -39.66 7.07 30.16
C LYS A 165 -38.63 6.21 29.41
N PRO A 166 -37.47 5.87 30.00
CA PRO A 166 -36.62 4.85 29.42
C PRO A 166 -37.43 3.55 29.40
N PHE A 167 -37.40 2.86 28.26
CA PHE A 167 -37.97 1.54 28.09
C PHE A 167 -37.39 0.60 29.16
N ARG A 168 -38.22 0.24 30.15
CA ARG A 168 -37.96 -0.86 31.08
C ARG A 168 -38.36 -2.15 30.37
N GLY A 169 -37.40 -2.74 29.68
CA GLY A 169 -37.50 -4.10 29.16
C GLY A 169 -37.24 -5.11 30.29
N TYR A 170 -38.08 -6.14 30.27
CA TYR A 170 -38.23 -7.30 31.14
C TYR A 170 -37.05 -7.75 32.01
N ASP A 171 -37.42 -8.07 33.24
CA ASP A 171 -36.65 -8.72 34.28
C ASP A 171 -36.02 -10.06 33.85
N SER A 172 -34.83 -10.29 34.40
CA SER A 172 -34.27 -11.57 34.82
C SER A 172 -33.94 -12.63 33.76
N ILE A 173 -32.65 -12.71 33.39
CA ILE A 173 -31.93 -13.95 33.07
C ILE A 173 -30.46 -13.76 33.47
N GLY A 174 -29.98 -14.62 34.37
CA GLY A 174 -28.59 -15.09 34.49
C GLY A 174 -27.50 -14.07 34.77
N THR A 175 -27.00 -14.02 36.01
CA THR A 175 -25.66 -13.49 36.31
C THR A 175 -24.61 -14.50 35.83
N ASP A 176 -24.34 -14.53 34.52
CA ASP A 176 -23.24 -15.29 33.95
C ASP A 176 -22.16 -14.27 33.57
N TYR A 177 -21.33 -13.90 34.54
CA TYR A 177 -20.07 -13.21 34.25
C TYR A 177 -19.16 -14.20 33.52
N ASP A 178 -19.15 -14.12 32.19
CA ASP A 178 -18.07 -14.65 31.35
C ASP A 178 -16.88 -13.70 31.50
N ASP A 179 -15.93 -14.08 32.35
CA ASP A 179 -14.68 -13.35 32.56
C ASP A 179 -13.69 -13.54 31.38
N GLY A 180 -14.16 -13.97 30.21
CA GLY A 180 -13.34 -14.11 29.01
C GLY A 180 -12.19 -15.10 29.18
N SER A 181 -12.19 -15.91 30.24
CA SER A 181 -11.22 -16.97 30.44
C SER A 181 -11.62 -18.16 29.58
N VAL A 182 -10.87 -18.37 28.50
CA VAL A 182 -11.00 -19.58 27.69
C VAL A 182 -10.28 -20.69 28.45
N GLU A 183 -11.04 -21.57 29.11
CA GLU A 183 -10.49 -22.82 29.64
C GLU A 183 -10.05 -23.71 28.47
N VAL A 184 -8.73 -23.79 28.26
CA VAL A 184 -8.13 -24.68 27.27
C VAL A 184 -7.90 -26.03 27.93
N ASP A 185 -8.66 -27.04 27.51
CA ASP A 185 -8.48 -28.44 27.90
C ASP A 185 -7.16 -28.99 27.32
N VAL A 186 -6.08 -28.88 28.10
CA VAL A 186 -4.70 -29.26 27.70
C VAL A 186 -4.55 -30.78 27.53
N SER A 187 -5.51 -31.58 28.01
CA SER A 187 -5.48 -33.04 27.92
C SER A 187 -5.52 -33.56 26.47
N ARG A 188 -6.03 -32.75 25.53
CA ARG A 188 -6.20 -33.13 24.12
C ARG A 188 -4.97 -32.85 23.24
N TYR A 189 -3.93 -32.21 23.76
CA TYR A 189 -2.68 -31.92 23.02
C TYR A 189 -1.56 -32.93 23.29
N SER A 190 -1.87 -34.08 23.87
CA SER A 190 -0.96 -35.24 23.86
C SER A 190 -1.14 -35.99 22.54
N GLY A 191 -0.44 -35.55 21.49
CA GLY A 191 -0.56 -36.18 20.18
C GLY A 191 0.45 -35.67 19.16
N GLY A 192 1.73 -35.95 19.41
CA GLY A 192 2.81 -36.10 18.43
C GLY A 192 2.76 -35.31 17.12
N SER A 193 3.42 -34.15 17.09
CA SER A 193 4.30 -33.71 15.99
C SER A 193 4.95 -32.37 16.34
N VAL A 194 5.60 -32.28 17.51
CA VAL A 194 6.43 -31.12 17.86
C VAL A 194 7.84 -31.44 17.42
N ILE A 195 8.14 -31.09 16.17
CA ILE A 195 9.52 -30.95 15.70
C ILE A 195 10.25 -30.04 16.70
N SER A 196 11.36 -30.52 17.23
CA SER A 196 12.16 -30.00 18.35
C SER A 196 12.70 -28.58 18.15
N GLU A 197 11.84 -27.57 18.15
CA GLU A 197 12.27 -26.19 18.23
C GLU A 197 12.22 -25.72 19.69
N PRO A 198 13.35 -25.25 20.26
CA PRO A 198 13.36 -24.75 21.62
C PRO A 198 12.47 -23.51 21.73
N ARG A 199 11.80 -23.34 22.87
CA ARG A 199 11.08 -22.10 23.18
C ARG A 199 12.08 -21.03 23.61
N PHE A 200 11.95 -19.82 23.08
CA PHE A 200 12.86 -18.70 23.37
C PHE A 200 12.18 -17.63 24.21
N GLU A 201 12.92 -17.08 25.18
CA GLU A 201 12.46 -16.01 26.06
C GLU A 201 12.34 -14.65 25.34
N SER A 202 13.05 -14.47 24.22
CA SER A 202 12.97 -13.25 23.41
C SER A 202 13.13 -13.53 21.92
N LYS A 203 12.60 -12.63 21.09
CA LYS A 203 12.76 -12.69 19.63
C LYS A 203 14.21 -12.56 19.18
N VAL A 204 15.04 -11.89 19.98
CA VAL A 204 16.49 -11.79 19.75
C VAL A 204 17.13 -13.16 19.93
N ALA A 205 16.83 -13.87 21.02
CA ALA A 205 17.35 -15.23 21.27
C ALA A 205 16.91 -16.24 20.18
N GLU A 206 15.65 -16.15 19.74
CA GLU A 206 15.13 -16.96 18.63
C GLU A 206 15.92 -16.72 17.33
N SER A 207 16.16 -15.44 16.98
CA SER A 207 16.87 -15.08 15.76
C SER A 207 18.33 -15.57 15.74
N ILE A 208 19.01 -15.51 16.89
CA ILE A 208 20.38 -16.03 17.05
C ILE A 208 20.42 -17.55 16.85
N TRP A 209 19.45 -18.27 17.42
CA TRP A 209 19.38 -19.73 17.30
C TRP A 209 19.07 -20.18 15.86
N ARG A 210 18.16 -19.48 15.16
CA ARG A 210 17.85 -19.77 13.74
C ARG A 210 19.07 -19.56 12.84
N LEU A 211 19.77 -18.43 13.02
CA LEU A 211 21.03 -18.15 12.31
C LEU A 211 22.09 -19.24 12.56
N LYS A 212 22.23 -19.69 13.81
CA LYS A 212 23.21 -20.72 14.19
C LYS A 212 22.90 -22.09 13.56
N ASN A 213 21.62 -22.43 13.40
CA ASN A 213 21.16 -23.72 12.88
C ASN A 213 20.77 -23.70 11.39
N LYS A 214 21.06 -22.60 10.67
CA LYS A 214 20.72 -22.40 9.23
C LYS A 214 19.24 -22.68 8.92
N LYS A 215 18.34 -22.23 9.80
CA LYS A 215 16.89 -22.25 9.63
C LYS A 215 16.35 -20.85 9.34
#